data_AF-A0A674GTI7-F1
#
_entry.id   AF-A0A674GTI7-F1
#
_cell.length_a   1.000
_cell.length_b   1.000
_cell.length_c   1.000
_cell.angle_alpha   90.00
_cell.angle_beta   90.00
_cell.angle_gamma   90.00
#
_symmetry.space_group_name_H-M   'P 1'
#
loop_
_entity.id
_entity.type
_entity.pdbx_description
1 polymer ?
#
loop_
_entity_poly.entity_id
_entity_poly.type
_entity_poly.pdbx_seq_one_letter_code
_entity_poly.pdbx_strand_id
1 'polypeptide(L)'
;MYAMRSLPSKRCSRLVWGVEHSLPSGRPASAGAATSAPPAARLGSCELLGATRGWHLLKVTPGTAGSRGQPEPPSGSGVAAWGGFWPREVRAGRGGFRRPRRGPRLAQAVRGSPPSRGGRTAGSAGGPALPHGRHGAAAGAGAGAALLRAAGGAGRPAAAPLRRGDSPPHVHVKELSTKLVISIIGNLSSTIRNFFPDLQVFPALGNHDYWPQDQLPVTTSEVYNAVADFWKPWLNDEAISTFRKGGFYTQLFESSNSHQPLRIISLNTNLYYSPNKETVNITDPANQFAWLEEILETSSQKKEKVYVIGHVPVGYLPYARNTTAIREYYNERLVKIFRKYSSVIAGQFFGHTHRDSIMVLLDEEEKPVNSLFVAPAVTPVKSVLQTESNNPGVRLYQYDIFDYSLLDLWQFYLDLRDANKKNESNWKLEYILTKTYGIEDLKPESLYEMAKQLSMPHSTLFEQYYSNYIVSYDKTIRCEEGCKTCQICAIQYLDYSSYTDCINQEAVWR
;
A
#
# COMPACT_ATOMS: atom_id res chain seq x y z
N MET A 1 -10.67 57.42 -14.90
CA MET A 1 -10.44 56.64 -16.13
C MET A 1 -9.00 56.14 -16.13
N TYR A 2 -8.87 54.82 -16.27
CA TYR A 2 -7.70 53.93 -16.39
C TYR A 2 -6.28 54.49 -16.54
N ALA A 3 -5.35 53.93 -15.73
CA ALA A 3 -4.16 53.24 -16.25
C ALA A 3 -3.52 52.35 -15.16
N MET A 4 -3.28 51.09 -15.54
CA MET A 4 -2.67 50.01 -14.74
C MET A 4 -1.27 50.37 -14.24
N ARG A 5 -0.93 49.96 -13.01
CA ARG A 5 0.46 49.85 -12.54
C ARG A 5 0.82 48.38 -12.34
N SER A 6 1.84 47.98 -13.08
CA SER A 6 2.54 46.70 -13.07
C SER A 6 3.41 46.55 -11.80
N LEU A 7 3.46 45.31 -11.30
CA LEU A 7 4.38 44.86 -10.24
C LEU A 7 5.82 44.72 -10.79
N PRO A 8 6.86 45.08 -10.02
CA PRO A 8 8.24 44.76 -10.38
C PRO A 8 8.69 43.38 -9.86
N SER A 9 9.45 42.72 -10.72
CA SER A 9 10.09 41.40 -10.61
C SER A 9 11.08 41.26 -9.44
N LYS A 10 11.04 40.09 -8.78
CA LYS A 10 12.07 39.63 -7.82
C LYS A 10 13.41 39.37 -8.54
N ARG A 11 14.50 39.90 -7.97
CA ARG A 11 15.90 39.64 -8.34
C ARG A 11 16.30 38.22 -7.89
N CYS A 12 16.90 37.43 -8.78
CA CYS A 12 17.74 36.28 -8.41
C CYS A 12 19.20 36.74 -8.30
N SER A 13 19.75 36.70 -7.09
CA SER A 13 21.18 36.90 -6.85
C SER A 13 21.89 35.55 -6.99
N ARG A 14 22.91 35.51 -7.86
CA ARG A 14 23.87 34.40 -8.00
C ARG A 14 24.66 34.25 -6.70
N LEU A 15 24.84 33.02 -6.22
CA LEU A 15 25.88 32.69 -5.25
C LEU A 15 26.98 31.87 -5.92
N VAL A 16 28.20 32.30 -5.58
CA VAL A 16 29.47 32.08 -6.23
C VAL A 16 30.15 30.86 -5.61
N TRP A 17 30.74 30.00 -6.43
CA TRP A 17 31.79 29.07 -6.00
C TRP A 17 33.10 29.85 -5.90
N GLY A 18 33.76 29.78 -4.74
CA GLY A 18 35.08 30.35 -4.51
C GLY A 18 35.95 29.38 -3.70
N VAL A 19 36.94 28.81 -4.37
CA VAL A 19 38.21 28.39 -3.73
C VAL A 19 39.30 29.03 -4.58
N GLU A 20 40.09 29.88 -3.94
CA GLU A 20 41.22 30.63 -4.53
C GLU A 20 42.41 29.70 -4.83
N HIS A 21 43.10 29.97 -5.95
CA HIS A 21 44.54 30.20 -5.96
C HIS A 21 45.00 30.87 -7.28
N SER A 22 45.51 32.09 -7.14
CA SER A 22 46.74 32.66 -7.74
C SER A 22 47.02 32.59 -9.27
N LEU A 23 46.73 33.71 -9.95
CA LEU A 23 47.38 34.46 -11.08
C LEU A 23 48.81 34.08 -11.59
N PRO A 24 49.36 34.69 -12.69
CA PRO A 24 48.77 35.39 -13.86
C PRO A 24 49.46 35.16 -15.24
N SER A 25 48.90 35.79 -16.29
CA SER A 25 49.51 36.32 -17.56
C SER A 25 48.87 35.73 -18.82
N GLY A 26 48.57 36.44 -19.92
CA GLY A 26 48.64 37.85 -20.27
C GLY A 26 48.15 38.06 -21.72
N ARG A 27 47.46 39.19 -21.96
CA ARG A 27 47.31 39.99 -23.21
C ARG A 27 46.73 39.40 -24.54
N PRO A 28 46.21 40.28 -25.43
CA PRO A 28 45.15 39.99 -26.40
C PRO A 28 45.53 40.16 -27.89
N ALA A 29 44.68 39.67 -28.82
CA ALA A 29 44.65 40.04 -30.25
C ALA A 29 43.28 39.58 -30.84
N SER A 30 42.36 40.48 -31.21
CA SER A 30 42.16 41.18 -32.49
C SER A 30 41.47 40.38 -33.61
N ALA A 31 40.24 40.82 -33.91
CA ALA A 31 39.57 40.97 -35.21
C ALA A 31 39.58 39.84 -36.27
N GLY A 32 38.37 39.48 -36.73
CA GLY A 32 38.14 38.76 -37.99
C GLY A 32 36.66 38.48 -38.22
N ALA A 33 36.00 39.36 -38.99
CA ALA A 33 34.62 39.17 -39.44
C ALA A 33 34.55 38.16 -40.59
N ALA A 34 33.60 37.22 -40.53
CA ALA A 34 33.09 36.51 -41.70
C ALA A 34 31.64 36.08 -41.47
N THR A 35 30.81 36.43 -42.43
CA THR A 35 29.37 36.22 -42.55
C THR A 35 29.02 34.81 -43.02
N SER A 36 28.11 34.12 -42.32
CA SER A 36 27.15 33.17 -42.92
C SER A 36 26.06 32.79 -41.90
N ALA A 37 24.79 33.02 -42.25
CA ALA A 37 23.61 32.71 -41.47
C ALA A 37 23.19 31.21 -41.59
N PRO A 38 22.11 30.75 -40.92
CA PRO A 38 22.13 30.06 -39.63
C PRO A 38 21.77 28.57 -39.75
N PRO A 39 21.92 27.79 -38.66
CA PRO A 39 20.91 26.78 -38.38
C PRO A 39 20.33 26.95 -36.97
N ALA A 40 19.00 27.08 -36.97
CA ALA A 40 18.06 26.64 -35.95
C ALA A 40 18.44 26.89 -34.48
N ALA A 41 17.84 27.95 -33.94
CA ALA A 41 17.63 28.14 -32.52
C ALA A 41 17.15 26.84 -31.85
N ARG A 42 18.02 26.23 -31.03
CA ARG A 42 17.54 25.48 -29.87
C ARG A 42 17.03 26.52 -28.88
N LEU A 43 15.73 26.76 -28.91
CA LEU A 43 15.02 27.37 -27.80
C LEU A 43 15.15 26.42 -26.60
N GLY A 44 16.19 26.65 -25.81
CA GLY A 44 16.22 26.27 -24.41
C GLY A 44 15.40 27.30 -23.63
N SER A 45 14.25 26.88 -23.12
CA SER A 45 13.40 27.59 -22.13
C SER A 45 12.24 26.66 -21.83
N CYS A 46 11.67 26.51 -20.63
CA CYS A 46 11.89 27.08 -19.32
C CYS A 46 11.11 26.11 -18.41
N GLU A 47 11.74 25.31 -17.55
CA GLU A 47 10.99 24.56 -16.53
C GLU A 47 11.50 24.91 -15.13
N LEU A 48 10.70 25.77 -14.50
CA LEU A 48 10.48 25.98 -13.07
C LEU A 48 11.48 25.32 -12.11
N LEU A 49 12.58 26.02 -11.83
CA LEU A 49 13.23 25.97 -10.52
C LEU A 49 12.36 26.74 -9.53
N GLY A 50 11.36 26.05 -8.98
CA GLY A 50 10.35 26.67 -8.11
C GLY A 50 9.42 25.67 -7.43
N ALA A 51 9.96 24.55 -6.94
CA ALA A 51 9.31 23.71 -5.93
C ALA A 51 10.31 22.65 -5.45
N THR A 52 10.85 22.83 -4.24
CA THR A 52 11.38 21.71 -3.45
C THR A 52 10.20 20.84 -3.01
N ARG A 53 9.59 20.11 -3.96
CA ARG A 53 8.46 19.20 -3.79
C ARG A 53 8.81 17.90 -4.53
N GLY A 54 8.70 16.70 -3.98
CA GLY A 54 8.40 16.24 -2.65
C GLY A 54 8.98 14.82 -2.60
N TRP A 55 9.39 14.39 -1.42
CA TRP A 55 9.82 13.02 -1.19
C TRP A 55 8.57 12.11 -1.16
N HIS A 56 8.72 10.83 -1.46
CA HIS A 56 7.61 9.98 -1.89
C HIS A 56 7.34 8.82 -0.94
N LEU A 57 6.22 8.74 -0.23
CA LEU A 57 5.92 7.54 0.56
C LEU A 57 5.31 6.45 -0.34
N LEU A 58 6.09 5.44 -0.77
CA LEU A 58 5.58 4.33 -1.58
C LEU A 58 4.87 3.31 -0.70
N LYS A 59 3.63 2.98 -1.02
CA LYS A 59 2.84 2.06 -0.21
C LYS A 59 2.55 0.79 -0.99
N VAL A 60 3.06 -0.33 -0.48
CA VAL A 60 2.80 -1.66 -1.02
C VAL A 60 2.04 -2.43 0.05
N THR A 61 0.76 -2.69 -0.19
CA THR A 61 0.02 -3.71 0.54
C THR A 61 0.15 -4.99 -0.28
N PRO A 62 1.16 -5.84 -0.03
CA PRO A 62 1.20 -7.13 -0.69
C PRO A 62 -0.08 -7.86 -0.30
N GLY A 63 -0.67 -8.55 -1.26
CA GLY A 63 -1.66 -9.52 -0.92
C GLY A 63 -1.19 -10.86 -1.42
N THR A 64 -1.37 -11.86 -0.58
CA THR A 64 -1.57 -13.28 -0.89
C THR A 64 -0.91 -13.76 -2.19
N ALA A 65 0.24 -14.43 -2.07
CA ALA A 65 0.93 -15.04 -3.22
C ALA A 65 0.27 -16.36 -3.61
N GLY A 66 -0.15 -16.52 -4.89
CA GLY A 66 -0.72 -17.76 -5.39
C GLY A 66 0.34 -18.80 -5.80
N SER A 67 0.11 -20.08 -5.50
CA SER A 67 0.92 -21.20 -6.01
C SER A 67 0.43 -21.63 -7.40
N ARG A 68 1.33 -21.80 -8.37
CA ARG A 68 1.02 -22.50 -9.63
C ARG A 68 0.86 -23.99 -9.34
N GLY A 69 -0.32 -24.55 -9.56
CA GLY A 69 -0.50 -26.00 -9.60
C GLY A 69 0.27 -26.58 -10.80
N GLN A 70 1.29 -27.39 -10.52
CA GLN A 70 1.87 -28.34 -11.47
C GLN A 70 1.20 -29.70 -11.22
N PRO A 71 0.94 -30.51 -12.26
CA PRO A 71 0.46 -31.88 -12.07
C PRO A 71 1.58 -32.72 -11.42
N GLU A 72 1.22 -33.53 -10.42
CA GLU A 72 2.14 -34.41 -9.69
C GLU A 72 2.91 -35.37 -10.62
N PRO A 73 4.23 -35.53 -10.46
CA PRO A 73 4.93 -36.72 -10.92
C PRO A 73 4.93 -37.80 -9.81
N PRO A 74 4.98 -39.10 -10.16
CA PRO A 74 4.99 -40.16 -9.17
C PRO A 74 6.32 -40.17 -8.40
N SER A 75 6.20 -40.35 -7.09
CA SER A 75 7.21 -40.75 -6.09
C SER A 75 8.66 -40.89 -6.59
N GLY A 76 9.54 -40.02 -6.11
CA GLY A 76 10.99 -40.18 -6.22
C GLY A 76 11.72 -39.01 -5.58
N SER A 77 12.55 -39.31 -4.58
CA SER A 77 13.44 -38.40 -3.86
C SER A 77 14.19 -37.39 -4.75
N GLY A 78 14.25 -36.13 -4.35
CA GLY A 78 15.21 -35.17 -4.91
C GLY A 78 14.83 -33.71 -4.67
N VAL A 79 15.56 -33.04 -3.78
CA VAL A 79 15.60 -31.58 -3.65
C VAL A 79 16.05 -30.98 -4.98
N ALA A 80 15.28 -30.06 -5.56
CA ALA A 80 15.71 -29.28 -6.73
C ALA A 80 15.38 -27.80 -6.52
N ALA A 81 16.44 -27.01 -6.37
CA ALA A 81 16.46 -25.56 -6.38
C ALA A 81 16.02 -25.03 -7.76
N TRP A 82 15.20 -23.98 -7.79
CA TRP A 82 14.78 -23.34 -9.04
C TRP A 82 15.69 -22.17 -9.38
N GLY A 83 16.43 -22.33 -10.48
CA GLY A 83 17.41 -21.40 -11.01
C GLY A 83 16.80 -20.13 -11.58
N GLY A 84 17.52 -19.02 -11.38
CA GLY A 84 17.22 -17.71 -11.95
C GLY A 84 17.44 -17.67 -13.46
N PHE A 85 16.53 -16.99 -14.15
CA PHE A 85 16.66 -16.66 -15.57
C PHE A 85 17.65 -15.50 -15.73
N TRP A 86 18.79 -15.77 -16.38
CA TRP A 86 19.64 -14.77 -17.04
C TRP A 86 19.48 -14.91 -18.57
N PRO A 87 19.45 -13.81 -19.34
CA PRO A 87 19.46 -13.88 -20.79
C PRO A 87 20.88 -14.15 -21.29
N ARG A 88 21.05 -15.08 -22.24
CA ARG A 88 22.28 -15.23 -23.03
C ARG A 88 22.00 -15.03 -24.51
N GLU A 89 22.85 -14.21 -25.13
CA GLU A 89 23.01 -14.06 -26.57
C GLU A 89 23.56 -15.34 -27.24
N VAL A 90 22.98 -15.66 -28.40
CA VAL A 90 23.56 -16.10 -29.68
C VAL A 90 24.98 -16.73 -29.69
N ARG A 91 25.11 -18.02 -30.08
CA ARG A 91 25.51 -18.50 -31.45
C ARG A 91 25.69 -20.03 -31.54
N ALA A 92 25.42 -20.50 -32.76
CA ALA A 92 25.43 -21.84 -33.39
C ALA A 92 26.37 -22.98 -32.93
N GLY A 93 25.88 -24.21 -33.13
CA GLY A 93 26.70 -25.43 -33.29
C GLY A 93 25.85 -26.68 -33.59
N ARG A 94 25.99 -27.24 -34.80
CA ARG A 94 25.29 -28.44 -35.32
C ARG A 94 25.78 -29.72 -34.63
N GLY A 95 24.91 -30.73 -34.54
CA GLY A 95 25.31 -32.12 -34.29
C GLY A 95 24.13 -33.02 -33.92
N GLY A 96 23.53 -33.70 -34.89
CA GLY A 96 22.46 -34.67 -34.64
C GLY A 96 23.00 -36.00 -34.14
N PHE A 97 22.17 -36.79 -33.44
CA PHE A 97 22.24 -38.26 -33.47
C PHE A 97 20.91 -38.87 -33.00
N ARG A 98 20.70 -40.11 -33.46
CA ARG A 98 19.45 -40.83 -33.69
C ARG A 98 18.78 -41.41 -32.43
N ARG A 99 17.45 -41.54 -32.50
CA ARG A 99 16.63 -42.48 -31.68
C ARG A 99 16.96 -43.94 -32.00
N PRO A 100 16.56 -44.87 -31.12
CA PRO A 100 15.75 -45.98 -31.61
C PRO A 100 14.46 -46.24 -30.81
N ARG A 101 13.51 -46.83 -31.55
CA ARG A 101 12.15 -47.26 -31.19
C ARG A 101 12.15 -48.59 -30.40
N ARG A 102 11.18 -48.76 -29.49
CA ARG A 102 10.34 -49.96 -29.22
C ARG A 102 9.03 -49.40 -28.62
N GLY A 103 7.80 -49.74 -28.98
CA GLY A 103 7.15 -50.98 -29.40
C GLY A 103 5.97 -51.22 -28.42
N PRO A 104 4.70 -51.35 -28.85
CA PRO A 104 3.52 -51.08 -28.01
C PRO A 104 2.99 -52.32 -27.28
N ARG A 105 2.29 -52.15 -26.15
CA ARG A 105 1.40 -53.18 -25.59
C ARG A 105 0.10 -52.60 -25.05
N LEU A 106 -0.96 -52.93 -25.81
CA LEU A 106 -2.31 -53.37 -25.46
C LEU A 106 -3.04 -52.75 -24.25
N ALA A 107 -4.17 -52.12 -24.61
CA ALA A 107 -5.31 -51.82 -23.77
C ALA A 107 -6.09 -53.08 -23.36
N GLN A 108 -6.64 -53.08 -22.15
CA GLN A 108 -7.85 -53.84 -21.80
C GLN A 108 -8.82 -52.91 -21.09
N ALA A 109 -10.04 -52.88 -21.63
CA ALA A 109 -11.18 -52.15 -21.11
C ALA A 109 -12.03 -53.09 -20.24
N VAL A 110 -12.50 -52.60 -19.09
CA VAL A 110 -13.62 -53.19 -18.35
C VAL A 110 -14.58 -52.05 -17.98
N ARG A 111 -15.78 -52.09 -18.57
CA ARG A 111 -17.01 -51.39 -18.14
C ARG A 111 -17.63 -52.23 -17.00
N GLY A 112 -18.33 -51.78 -15.96
CA GLY A 112 -18.89 -50.50 -15.52
C GLY A 112 -20.02 -50.82 -14.50
N SER A 113 -20.45 -49.82 -13.70
CA SER A 113 -21.75 -49.63 -12.99
C SER A 113 -21.57 -49.03 -11.55
N PRO A 114 -22.53 -48.27 -10.98
CA PRO A 114 -22.56 -46.79 -10.95
C PRO A 114 -22.42 -46.18 -9.53
N PRO A 115 -22.17 -44.86 -9.38
CA PRO A 115 -22.04 -44.24 -8.05
C PRO A 115 -23.38 -43.73 -7.50
N SER A 116 -23.62 -44.01 -6.22
CA SER A 116 -24.69 -43.47 -5.39
C SER A 116 -24.42 -42.01 -4.97
N ARG A 117 -25.51 -41.23 -4.93
CA ARG A 117 -25.61 -39.78 -4.66
C ARG A 117 -24.79 -39.31 -3.46
N GLY A 118 -23.80 -38.44 -3.73
CA GLY A 118 -23.12 -37.59 -2.74
C GLY A 118 -23.54 -36.13 -2.89
N GLY A 119 -23.78 -35.45 -1.76
CA GLY A 119 -24.21 -34.06 -1.67
C GLY A 119 -23.26 -33.08 -2.36
N ARG A 120 -23.83 -32.06 -3.01
CA ARG A 120 -23.09 -30.99 -3.68
C ARG A 120 -22.47 -30.05 -2.63
N THR A 121 -21.17 -30.16 -2.43
CA THR A 121 -20.34 -29.06 -1.92
C THR A 121 -20.03 -28.12 -3.09
N ALA A 122 -20.42 -26.85 -2.98
CA ALA A 122 -20.14 -25.82 -3.98
C ALA A 122 -18.65 -25.43 -3.95
N GLY A 123 -17.84 -26.07 -4.80
CA GLY A 123 -16.49 -25.60 -5.12
C GLY A 123 -16.56 -24.47 -6.14
N SER A 124 -15.81 -23.39 -5.91
CA SER A 124 -15.66 -22.31 -6.89
C SER A 124 -15.11 -22.90 -8.20
N ALA A 125 -15.80 -22.69 -9.32
CA ALA A 125 -15.34 -23.12 -10.63
C ALA A 125 -14.03 -22.39 -11.02
N GLY A 126 -12.90 -23.08 -10.85
CA GLY A 126 -11.58 -22.60 -11.25
C GLY A 126 -11.41 -22.69 -12.77
N GLY A 127 -11.40 -21.54 -13.45
CA GLY A 127 -10.87 -21.41 -14.81
C GLY A 127 -9.34 -21.48 -14.82
N PRO A 128 -8.70 -21.55 -16.01
CA PRO A 128 -7.26 -21.72 -16.13
C PRO A 128 -6.46 -20.62 -15.45
N ALA A 129 -5.29 -20.97 -14.91
CA ALA A 129 -4.37 -20.03 -14.29
C ALA A 129 -3.85 -19.01 -15.32
N LEU A 130 -3.97 -17.71 -15.01
CA LEU A 130 -3.54 -16.61 -15.87
C LEU A 130 -2.21 -16.01 -15.39
N PRO A 131 -1.37 -15.47 -16.30
CA PRO A 131 0.00 -15.07 -16.00
C PRO A 131 0.13 -13.97 -14.94
N HIS A 132 -0.85 -13.06 -14.84
CA HIS A 132 -0.82 -11.93 -13.88
C HIS A 132 -1.76 -12.13 -12.68
N GLY A 133 -2.43 -13.28 -12.58
CA GLY A 133 -3.46 -13.57 -11.59
C GLY A 133 -4.89 -13.44 -12.15
N ARG A 134 -5.89 -13.73 -11.33
CA ARG A 134 -7.33 -13.67 -11.69
C ARG A 134 -8.09 -13.00 -10.55
N HIS A 135 -9.08 -12.16 -10.84
CA HIS A 135 -9.98 -11.65 -9.80
C HIS A 135 -10.62 -12.81 -9.03
N GLY A 136 -10.62 -12.70 -7.70
CA GLY A 136 -11.04 -13.78 -6.81
C GLY A 136 -9.97 -14.84 -6.50
N ALA A 137 -8.73 -14.66 -6.97
CA ALA A 137 -7.59 -15.49 -6.63
C ALA A 137 -6.40 -14.65 -6.16
N ALA A 138 -5.50 -15.27 -5.39
CA ALA A 138 -4.23 -14.70 -4.93
C ALA A 138 -3.39 -14.13 -6.10
N ALA A 139 -2.59 -13.10 -5.84
CA ALA A 139 -1.76 -12.46 -6.86
C ALA A 139 -0.75 -13.47 -7.44
N GLY A 140 -0.61 -13.48 -8.77
CA GLY A 140 0.47 -14.22 -9.42
C GLY A 140 1.81 -13.52 -9.23
N ALA A 141 2.91 -14.29 -9.17
CA ALA A 141 4.26 -13.75 -9.00
C ALA A 141 4.63 -12.66 -10.05
N GLY A 142 4.03 -12.69 -11.24
CA GLY A 142 4.22 -11.70 -12.30
C GLY A 142 3.74 -10.29 -11.91
N ALA A 143 2.61 -10.16 -11.23
CA ALA A 143 2.08 -8.86 -10.81
C ALA A 143 2.96 -8.19 -9.74
N GLY A 144 3.48 -8.98 -8.79
CA GLY A 144 4.39 -8.50 -7.74
C GLY A 144 5.76 -8.07 -8.28
N ALA A 145 6.33 -8.83 -9.22
CA ALA A 145 7.62 -8.48 -9.84
C ALA A 145 7.52 -7.25 -10.77
N ALA A 146 6.40 -7.11 -11.50
CA ALA A 146 6.15 -5.94 -12.35
C ALA A 146 5.99 -4.66 -11.52
N LEU A 147 5.35 -4.75 -10.35
CA LEU A 147 5.22 -3.64 -9.41
C LEU A 147 6.59 -3.09 -8.98
N LEU A 148 7.49 -3.97 -8.52
CA LEU A 148 8.80 -3.54 -8.03
C LEU A 148 9.66 -2.93 -9.14
N ARG A 149 9.51 -3.41 -10.38
CA ARG A 149 10.12 -2.80 -11.57
C ARG A 149 9.54 -1.42 -11.90
N ALA A 150 8.22 -1.27 -11.82
CA ALA A 150 7.55 0.03 -12.05
C ALA A 150 7.96 1.06 -10.98
N ALA A 151 8.07 0.65 -9.72
CA ALA A 151 8.54 1.50 -8.64
C ALA A 151 10.03 1.86 -8.77
N GLY A 152 10.89 0.95 -9.26
CA GLY A 152 12.30 1.24 -9.54
C GLY A 152 12.53 2.17 -10.74
N GLY A 153 11.62 2.19 -11.71
CA GLY A 153 11.69 3.07 -12.88
C GLY A 153 11.30 4.54 -12.63
N ALA A 154 10.72 4.85 -11.46
CA ALA A 154 10.18 6.18 -11.15
C ALA A 154 11.22 7.23 -10.69
N GLY A 155 12.52 6.87 -10.63
CA GLY A 155 13.67 7.78 -10.69
C GLY A 155 13.59 9.08 -9.88
N ARG A 156 13.37 9.03 -8.55
CA ARG A 156 13.51 10.19 -7.65
C ARG A 156 14.05 9.80 -6.26
N PRO A 157 14.86 10.65 -5.58
CA PRO A 157 15.48 10.30 -4.30
C PRO A 157 14.46 10.25 -3.15
N ALA A 158 14.75 9.38 -2.19
CA ALA A 158 14.01 8.86 -1.02
C ALA A 158 12.48 8.77 -1.11
N ALA A 159 12.06 7.55 -1.41
CA ALA A 159 10.84 7.03 -0.89
C ALA A 159 11.10 6.23 0.39
N ALA A 160 10.29 6.33 1.43
CA ALA A 160 10.33 5.37 2.54
C ALA A 160 9.11 4.47 2.43
N PRO A 161 9.22 3.22 1.93
CA PRO A 161 8.02 2.44 1.71
C PRO A 161 7.32 2.06 3.01
N LEU A 162 6.01 2.25 3.05
CA LEU A 162 5.16 1.64 4.06
C LEU A 162 4.65 0.30 3.54
N ARG A 163 4.96 -0.77 4.27
CA ARG A 163 4.43 -2.12 3.99
C ARG A 163 3.52 -2.55 5.11
N ARG A 164 2.30 -3.01 4.83
CA ARG A 164 1.33 -3.36 5.89
C ARG A 164 0.77 -4.74 5.68
N GLY A 165 1.67 -5.71 5.72
CA GLY A 165 1.37 -7.13 5.89
C GLY A 165 0.51 -7.80 4.82
N ASP A 166 0.00 -8.99 5.19
CA ASP A 166 -0.83 -9.92 4.40
C ASP A 166 -0.11 -10.61 3.24
N SER A 167 1.03 -11.21 3.56
CA SER A 167 1.89 -11.89 2.58
C SER A 167 1.38 -13.30 2.19
N PRO A 168 1.02 -14.19 3.15
CA PRO A 168 0.55 -15.55 2.84
C PRO A 168 -0.82 -15.59 2.16
N PRO A 169 -1.14 -16.65 1.39
CA PRO A 169 -2.41 -16.74 0.67
C PRO A 169 -3.66 -16.97 1.53
N HIS A 170 -4.83 -16.62 0.98
CA HIS A 170 -6.14 -16.99 1.54
C HIS A 170 -6.42 -18.45 1.19
N VAL A 171 -5.94 -19.37 2.02
CA VAL A 171 -6.21 -20.80 1.91
C VAL A 171 -6.70 -21.32 3.26
N HIS A 172 -7.25 -22.53 3.28
CA HIS A 172 -7.69 -23.12 4.54
C HIS A 172 -6.49 -23.27 5.50
N VAL A 173 -6.68 -23.05 6.80
CA VAL A 173 -5.59 -23.04 7.81
C VAL A 173 -4.71 -24.30 7.76
N LYS A 174 -5.31 -25.45 7.40
CA LYS A 174 -4.65 -26.76 7.26
C LYS A 174 -3.63 -26.82 6.11
N GLU A 175 -3.70 -25.90 5.14
CA GLU A 175 -2.79 -25.81 4.00
C GLU A 175 -1.55 -24.95 4.28
N LEU A 176 -1.54 -24.23 5.40
CA LEU A 176 -0.42 -23.43 5.86
C LEU A 176 0.21 -24.01 7.13
N SER A 177 1.38 -23.49 7.48
CA SER A 177 2.07 -23.75 8.74
C SER A 177 2.91 -22.55 9.13
N THR A 178 3.32 -22.44 10.40
CA THR A 178 4.23 -21.39 10.89
C THR A 178 5.46 -21.24 10.01
N LYS A 179 6.12 -22.37 9.67
CA LYS A 179 7.32 -22.37 8.82
C LYS A 179 7.06 -21.81 7.42
N LEU A 180 5.93 -22.18 6.82
CA LEU A 180 5.57 -21.70 5.49
C LEU A 180 5.24 -20.21 5.51
N VAL A 181 4.50 -19.73 6.52
CA VAL A 181 4.22 -18.30 6.73
C VAL A 181 5.52 -17.51 6.87
N ILE A 182 6.43 -17.95 7.76
CA ILE A 182 7.75 -17.33 7.94
C ILE A 182 8.53 -17.30 6.62
N SER A 183 8.55 -18.41 5.88
CA SER A 183 9.25 -18.48 4.59
C SER A 183 8.69 -17.50 3.55
N ILE A 184 7.37 -17.32 3.49
CA ILE A 184 6.73 -16.38 2.56
C ILE A 184 7.10 -14.94 2.93
N ILE A 185 7.03 -14.59 4.22
CA ILE A 185 7.40 -13.25 4.70
C ILE A 185 8.88 -12.97 4.43
N GLY A 186 9.75 -13.95 4.67
CA GLY A 186 11.19 -13.85 4.40
C GLY A 186 11.52 -13.68 2.91
N ASN A 187 10.82 -14.41 2.03
CA ASN A 187 10.96 -14.26 0.58
C ASN A 187 10.57 -12.85 0.12
N LEU A 188 9.39 -12.36 0.55
CA LEU A 188 8.93 -11.03 0.17
C LEU A 188 9.85 -9.93 0.72
N SER A 189 10.30 -10.06 1.97
CA SER A 189 11.24 -9.10 2.57
C SER A 189 12.57 -9.08 1.83
N SER A 190 13.09 -10.24 1.42
CA SER A 190 14.31 -10.34 0.61
C SER A 190 14.12 -9.78 -0.80
N THR A 191 12.96 -10.02 -1.41
CA THR A 191 12.63 -9.47 -2.73
C THR A 191 12.63 -7.94 -2.69
N ILE A 192 12.01 -7.33 -1.68
CA ILE A 192 12.02 -5.86 -1.53
C ILE A 192 13.44 -5.33 -1.38
N ARG A 193 14.26 -5.93 -0.51
CA ARG A 193 15.67 -5.53 -0.34
C ARG A 193 16.48 -5.67 -1.62
N ASN A 194 16.23 -6.69 -2.44
CA ASN A 194 16.95 -6.89 -3.69
C ASN A 194 16.60 -5.83 -4.74
N PHE A 195 15.35 -5.37 -4.79
CA PHE A 195 14.94 -4.30 -5.72
C PHE A 195 15.25 -2.89 -5.18
N PHE A 196 15.29 -2.72 -3.86
CA PHE A 196 15.48 -1.45 -3.18
C PHE A 196 16.50 -1.58 -2.03
N PRO A 197 17.79 -1.79 -2.34
CA PRO A 197 18.80 -2.08 -1.32
C PRO A 197 19.04 -0.91 -0.37
N ASP A 198 18.97 0.33 -0.87
CA ASP A 198 19.28 1.55 -0.11
C ASP A 198 18.05 2.17 0.55
N LEU A 199 16.91 1.49 0.51
CA LEU A 199 15.62 2.05 0.91
C LEU A 199 15.20 1.55 2.28
N GLN A 200 14.98 2.49 3.20
CA GLN A 200 14.40 2.18 4.50
C GLN A 200 12.90 1.90 4.36
N VAL A 201 12.46 0.74 4.83
CA VAL A 201 11.06 0.31 4.78
C VAL A 201 10.51 0.24 6.20
N PHE A 202 9.30 0.75 6.40
CA PHE A 202 8.60 0.62 7.68
C PHE A 202 7.44 -0.37 7.56
N PRO A 203 7.65 -1.64 7.97
CA PRO A 203 6.64 -2.67 7.87
C PRO A 203 5.69 -2.75 9.09
N ALA A 204 4.48 -3.24 8.85
CA ALA A 204 3.53 -3.73 9.85
C ALA A 204 3.08 -5.14 9.47
N LEU A 205 2.81 -5.99 10.47
CA LEU A 205 2.23 -7.33 10.26
C LEU A 205 0.76 -7.24 9.91
N GLY A 206 0.30 -8.11 9.01
CA GLY A 206 -1.11 -8.34 8.71
C GLY A 206 -1.66 -9.57 9.42
N ASN A 207 -2.97 -9.74 9.39
CA ASN A 207 -3.63 -10.85 10.09
C ASN A 207 -3.32 -12.21 9.45
N HIS A 208 -2.97 -12.24 8.16
CA HIS A 208 -2.47 -13.45 7.49
C HIS A 208 -0.97 -13.71 7.70
N ASP A 209 -0.20 -12.78 8.26
CA ASP A 209 1.24 -12.98 8.53
C ASP A 209 1.50 -13.78 9.82
N TYR A 210 0.56 -14.64 10.22
CA TYR A 210 0.68 -15.53 11.37
C TYR A 210 0.02 -16.89 11.08
N TRP A 211 0.41 -17.93 11.83
CA TRP A 211 -0.25 -19.21 11.76
C TRP A 211 -0.59 -19.73 13.17
N PRO A 212 -1.84 -20.14 13.43
CA PRO A 212 -3.02 -19.98 12.56
C PRO A 212 -3.31 -18.50 12.24
N GLN A 213 -3.90 -18.21 11.08
CA GLN A 213 -4.23 -16.83 10.69
C GLN A 213 -5.09 -16.13 11.75
N ASP A 214 -4.96 -14.81 11.84
CA ASP A 214 -5.66 -13.92 12.78
C ASP A 214 -5.26 -14.08 14.26
N GLN A 215 -4.68 -15.21 14.67
CA GLN A 215 -4.38 -15.55 16.08
C GLN A 215 -3.03 -14.98 16.54
N LEU A 216 -2.83 -13.68 16.36
CA LEU A 216 -1.59 -13.00 16.77
C LEU A 216 -1.53 -12.88 18.31
N PRO A 217 -0.49 -13.38 18.98
CA PRO A 217 -0.41 -13.44 20.44
C PRO A 217 0.01 -12.11 21.07
N VAL A 218 -0.25 -11.98 22.38
CA VAL A 218 0.14 -10.80 23.19
C VAL A 218 1.58 -10.84 23.71
N THR A 219 2.31 -11.91 23.44
CA THR A 219 3.71 -12.11 23.85
C THR A 219 4.59 -12.49 22.66
N THR A 220 5.89 -12.65 22.92
CA THR A 220 6.83 -13.13 21.90
C THR A 220 6.40 -14.47 21.29
N SER A 221 6.77 -14.67 20.02
CA SER A 221 6.43 -15.86 19.24
C SER A 221 7.53 -16.20 18.24
N GLU A 222 7.50 -17.41 17.67
CA GLU A 222 8.43 -17.83 16.61
C GLU A 222 8.33 -16.88 15.40
N VAL A 223 7.12 -16.48 15.01
CA VAL A 223 6.88 -15.56 13.90
C VAL A 223 7.45 -14.17 14.21
N TYR A 224 7.17 -13.60 15.39
CA TYR A 224 7.70 -12.27 15.74
C TYR A 224 9.23 -12.27 15.75
N ASN A 225 9.84 -13.34 16.25
CA ASN A 225 11.30 -13.46 16.26
C ASN A 225 11.88 -13.57 14.84
N ALA A 226 11.32 -14.44 14.00
CA ALA A 226 11.83 -14.61 12.63
C ALA A 226 11.62 -13.35 11.78
N VAL A 227 10.47 -12.68 11.91
CA VAL A 227 10.19 -11.45 11.18
C VAL A 227 11.06 -10.30 11.64
N ALA A 228 11.37 -10.22 12.94
CA ALA A 228 12.35 -9.26 13.47
C ALA A 228 13.72 -9.44 12.78
N ASP A 229 14.17 -10.68 12.61
CA ASP A 229 15.44 -10.97 11.92
C ASP A 229 15.43 -10.51 10.47
N PHE A 230 14.32 -10.70 9.76
CA PHE A 230 14.17 -10.24 8.37
C PHE A 230 14.15 -8.72 8.24
N TRP A 231 13.61 -8.01 9.24
CA TRP A 231 13.42 -6.56 9.22
C TRP A 231 14.53 -5.78 9.91
N LYS A 232 15.48 -6.46 10.57
CA LYS A 232 16.67 -5.86 11.16
C LYS A 232 17.45 -4.92 10.24
N PRO A 233 17.56 -5.16 8.91
CA PRO A 233 18.22 -4.20 8.01
C PRO A 233 17.50 -2.85 7.88
N TRP A 234 16.20 -2.78 8.23
CA TRP A 234 15.40 -1.55 8.14
C TRP A 234 15.18 -0.88 9.50
N LEU A 235 15.30 -1.66 10.58
CA LEU A 235 14.88 -1.26 11.91
C LEU A 235 16.05 -1.20 12.90
N ASN A 236 16.04 -0.23 13.81
CA ASN A 236 17.04 -0.13 14.88
C ASN A 236 16.80 -1.20 15.98
N ASP A 237 17.79 -1.38 16.87
CA ASP A 237 17.73 -2.44 17.88
C ASP A 237 16.57 -2.27 18.90
N GLU A 238 16.18 -1.03 19.20
CA GLU A 238 15.05 -0.73 20.08
C GLU A 238 13.71 -1.14 19.44
N ALA A 239 13.52 -0.80 18.16
CA ALA A 239 12.37 -1.21 17.37
C ALA A 239 12.30 -2.74 17.26
N ILE A 240 13.43 -3.39 16.99
CA ILE A 240 13.53 -4.86 16.95
C ILE A 240 13.18 -5.50 18.30
N SER A 241 13.68 -4.94 19.41
CA SER A 241 13.39 -5.42 20.76
C SER A 241 11.90 -5.37 21.08
N THR A 242 11.24 -4.25 20.78
CA THR A 242 9.80 -4.08 21.01
C THR A 242 8.98 -4.97 20.09
N PHE A 243 9.37 -5.06 18.82
CA PHE A 243 8.69 -5.91 17.83
C PHE A 243 8.70 -7.38 18.23
N ARG A 244 9.81 -7.89 18.77
CA ARG A 244 9.87 -9.29 19.27
C ARG A 244 8.91 -9.57 20.41
N LYS A 245 8.50 -8.56 21.17
CA LYS A 245 7.59 -8.72 22.33
C LYS A 245 6.12 -8.72 21.93
N GLY A 246 5.71 -7.91 20.95
CA GLY A 246 4.29 -7.73 20.62
C GLY A 246 3.95 -7.40 19.16
N GLY A 247 4.92 -7.46 18.24
CA GLY A 247 4.70 -7.21 16.81
C GLY A 247 4.49 -5.73 16.43
N PHE A 248 4.74 -4.80 17.35
CA PHE A 248 4.68 -3.35 17.14
C PHE A 248 6.00 -2.67 17.50
N TYR A 249 6.26 -1.48 16.97
CA TYR A 249 7.47 -0.71 17.26
C TYR A 249 7.31 0.77 16.89
N THR A 250 8.29 1.58 17.30
CA THR A 250 8.45 2.94 16.78
C THR A 250 9.88 3.16 16.29
N GLN A 251 10.06 4.04 15.31
CA GLN A 251 11.36 4.43 14.80
C GLN A 251 11.36 5.88 14.35
N LEU A 252 12.44 6.60 14.65
CA LEU A 252 12.66 7.93 14.09
C LEU A 252 13.09 7.82 12.63
N PHE A 253 12.49 8.68 11.81
CA PHE A 253 12.88 8.95 10.45
C PHE A 253 13.58 10.31 10.42
N GLU A 254 14.90 10.27 10.27
CA GLU A 254 15.73 11.47 10.18
C GLU A 254 15.82 11.91 8.72
N SER A 255 15.23 13.06 8.42
CA SER A 255 15.41 13.74 7.14
C SER A 255 16.47 14.81 7.32
N SER A 256 17.54 14.79 6.51
CA SER A 256 18.61 15.80 6.53
C SER A 256 18.11 17.23 6.24
N ASN A 257 16.89 17.35 5.70
CA ASN A 257 16.32 18.60 5.22
C ASN A 257 15.12 19.08 6.05
N SER A 258 14.77 18.40 7.14
CA SER A 258 13.69 18.84 8.04
C SER A 258 14.24 19.38 9.35
N HIS A 259 13.61 20.43 9.87
CA HIS A 259 13.89 20.96 11.20
C HIS A 259 13.10 20.24 12.30
N GLN A 260 12.12 19.39 11.93
CA GLN A 260 11.29 18.63 12.86
C GLN A 260 11.55 17.13 12.67
N PRO A 261 11.69 16.31 13.72
CA PRO A 261 11.80 14.87 13.55
C PRO A 261 10.43 14.24 13.21
N LEU A 262 10.42 13.26 12.30
CA LEU A 262 9.27 12.38 12.07
C LEU A 262 9.48 11.06 12.81
N ARG A 263 8.47 10.61 13.53
CA ARG A 263 8.41 9.29 14.14
C ARG A 263 7.40 8.42 13.42
N ILE A 264 7.82 7.23 13.02
CA ILE A 264 6.92 6.19 12.54
C ILE A 264 6.51 5.32 13.73
N ILE A 265 5.21 5.09 13.89
CA ILE A 265 4.64 4.16 14.85
C ILE A 265 3.96 3.04 14.07
N SER A 266 4.52 1.83 14.16
CA SER A 266 3.95 0.63 13.54
C SER A 266 3.19 -0.17 14.58
N LEU A 267 1.86 -0.13 14.48
CA LEU A 267 0.94 -0.81 15.37
C LEU A 267 0.65 -2.24 14.91
N ASN A 268 0.50 -3.14 15.87
CA ASN A 268 -0.05 -4.47 15.66
C ASN A 268 -1.55 -4.43 15.93
N THR A 269 -2.32 -3.84 15.00
CA THR A 269 -3.79 -3.75 15.13
C THR A 269 -4.50 -5.09 14.97
N ASN A 270 -3.79 -6.14 14.56
CA ASN A 270 -4.33 -7.50 14.51
C ASN A 270 -4.65 -8.05 15.92
N LEU A 271 -4.03 -7.50 16.97
CA LEU A 271 -4.41 -7.81 18.36
C LEU A 271 -5.85 -7.38 18.66
N TYR A 272 -6.36 -6.38 17.95
CA TYR A 272 -7.70 -5.85 18.14
C TYR A 272 -8.73 -6.47 17.20
N TYR A 273 -8.28 -7.29 16.23
CA TYR A 273 -9.11 -7.85 15.18
C TYR A 273 -10.16 -8.82 15.75
N SER A 274 -11.42 -8.68 15.31
CA SER A 274 -12.55 -9.43 15.88
C SER A 274 -12.37 -10.97 15.86
N PRO A 275 -11.78 -11.58 14.82
CA PRO A 275 -11.45 -13.01 14.78
C PRO A 275 -10.28 -13.47 15.67
N ASN A 276 -9.48 -12.58 16.26
CA ASN A 276 -8.31 -12.97 17.05
C ASN A 276 -8.72 -13.47 18.45
N LYS A 277 -8.76 -14.78 18.68
CA LYS A 277 -9.24 -15.36 19.94
C LYS A 277 -8.22 -15.21 21.08
N GLU A 278 -6.95 -14.96 20.77
CA GLU A 278 -5.88 -14.77 21.75
C GLU A 278 -6.07 -13.51 22.61
N THR A 279 -6.89 -12.57 22.17
CA THR A 279 -7.09 -11.26 22.81
C THR A 279 -8.50 -11.03 23.34
N VAL A 280 -9.30 -12.10 23.48
CA VAL A 280 -10.63 -12.03 24.08
C VAL A 280 -10.49 -11.71 25.58
N ASN A 281 -11.30 -10.78 26.08
CA ASN A 281 -11.31 -10.32 27.48
C ASN A 281 -9.98 -9.73 27.99
N ILE A 282 -9.11 -9.25 27.09
CA ILE A 282 -7.91 -8.49 27.46
C ILE A 282 -8.20 -7.00 27.23
N THR A 283 -7.92 -6.13 28.20
CA THR A 283 -8.23 -4.71 28.07
C THR A 283 -7.16 -3.93 27.29
N ASP A 284 -5.90 -4.36 27.38
CA ASP A 284 -4.78 -3.79 26.64
C ASP A 284 -3.82 -4.90 26.17
N PRO A 285 -4.12 -5.58 25.05
CA PRO A 285 -3.32 -6.70 24.59
C PRO A 285 -1.89 -6.26 24.25
N ALA A 286 -0.92 -6.93 24.89
CA ALA A 286 0.51 -6.63 24.84
C ALA A 286 0.90 -5.24 25.39
N ASN A 287 0.04 -4.61 26.21
CA ASN A 287 0.21 -3.24 26.73
C ASN A 287 0.41 -2.19 25.63
N GLN A 288 -0.16 -2.43 24.44
CA GLN A 288 0.10 -1.60 23.26
C GLN A 288 -0.60 -0.24 23.35
N PHE A 289 -1.73 -0.09 24.05
CA PHE A 289 -2.36 1.22 24.29
C PHE A 289 -1.53 2.06 25.24
N ALA A 290 -1.13 1.50 26.39
CA ALA A 290 -0.28 2.20 27.34
C ALA A 290 1.04 2.64 26.69
N TRP A 291 1.68 1.75 25.92
CA TRP A 291 2.87 2.06 25.15
C TRP A 291 2.62 3.16 24.10
N LEU A 292 1.50 3.09 23.37
CA LEU A 292 1.17 4.10 22.36
C LEU A 292 0.96 5.48 22.97
N GLU A 293 0.22 5.58 24.09
CA GLU A 293 0.02 6.83 24.80
C GLU A 293 1.35 7.42 25.30
N GLU A 294 2.26 6.59 25.84
CA GLU A 294 3.60 7.01 26.27
C GLU A 294 4.45 7.57 25.11
N ILE A 295 4.46 6.87 23.97
CA ILE A 295 5.22 7.31 22.79
C ILE A 295 4.64 8.61 22.22
N LEU A 296 3.32 8.73 22.10
CA LEU A 296 2.67 9.94 21.59
C LEU A 296 2.87 11.14 22.53
N GLU A 297 2.81 10.92 23.83
CA GLU A 297 3.12 11.92 24.85
C GLU A 297 4.58 12.40 24.72
N THR A 298 5.51 11.46 24.61
CA THR A 298 6.94 11.76 24.41
C THR A 298 7.18 12.52 23.12
N SER A 299 6.52 12.13 22.02
CA SER A 299 6.59 12.84 20.74
C SER A 299 6.05 14.26 20.84
N SER A 300 4.96 14.47 21.59
CA SER A 300 4.43 15.82 21.87
C SER A 300 5.47 16.69 22.59
N GLN A 301 6.06 16.18 23.66
CA GLN A 301 7.07 16.88 24.46
C GLN A 301 8.34 17.20 23.66
N LYS A 302 8.76 16.27 22.78
CA LYS A 302 9.91 16.42 21.88
C LYS A 302 9.59 17.20 20.61
N LYS A 303 8.34 17.67 20.43
CA LYS A 303 7.87 18.36 19.23
C LYS A 303 8.13 17.55 17.96
N GLU A 304 7.98 16.24 18.02
CA GLU A 304 8.03 15.36 16.85
C GLU A 304 6.69 15.36 16.12
N LYS A 305 6.69 15.01 14.83
CA LYS A 305 5.46 14.61 14.13
C LYS A 305 5.41 13.10 14.01
N VAL A 306 4.20 12.55 13.92
CA VAL A 306 3.99 11.11 13.92
C VAL A 306 3.21 10.66 12.69
N TYR A 307 3.71 9.62 12.03
CA TYR A 307 2.90 8.79 11.14
C TYR A 307 2.57 7.47 11.82
N VAL A 308 1.28 7.14 11.88
CA VAL A 308 0.78 5.87 12.41
C VAL A 308 0.53 4.92 11.26
N ILE A 309 1.10 3.73 11.33
CA ILE A 309 0.86 2.66 10.36
C ILE A 309 0.30 1.43 11.09
N GLY A 310 -0.63 0.75 10.45
CA GLY A 310 -1.21 -0.49 10.96
C GLY A 310 -1.80 -1.29 9.82
N HIS A 311 -2.19 -2.54 10.09
CA HIS A 311 -2.82 -3.38 9.08
C HIS A 311 -4.34 -3.20 9.08
N VAL A 312 -5.04 -3.70 10.10
CA VAL A 312 -6.49 -3.53 10.26
C VAL A 312 -6.78 -2.08 10.67
N PRO A 313 -7.66 -1.34 9.95
CA PRO A 313 -8.01 0.04 10.28
C PRO A 313 -8.87 0.15 11.54
N VAL A 314 -8.91 1.36 12.10
CA VAL A 314 -10.00 1.81 13.00
C VAL A 314 -11.24 2.19 12.16
N GLY A 315 -12.35 2.44 12.83
CA GLY A 315 -13.61 2.86 12.24
C GLY A 315 -14.45 1.71 11.68
N TYR A 316 -15.47 2.11 10.94
CA TYR A 316 -16.48 1.22 10.36
C TYR A 316 -16.11 0.75 8.97
N LEU A 317 -16.51 -0.48 8.63
CA LEU A 317 -16.33 -1.02 7.29
C LEU A 317 -17.29 -0.32 6.32
N PRO A 318 -16.80 0.33 5.24
CA PRO A 318 -17.65 1.15 4.37
C PRO A 318 -18.62 0.34 3.49
N TYR A 319 -18.51 -0.98 3.53
CA TYR A 319 -19.36 -1.93 2.80
C TYR A 319 -20.30 -2.74 3.72
N ALA A 320 -20.27 -2.50 5.03
CA ALA A 320 -21.11 -3.22 5.99
C ALA A 320 -21.68 -2.25 7.05
N ARG A 321 -22.99 -2.33 7.30
CA ARG A 321 -23.63 -1.50 8.34
C ARG A 321 -23.20 -1.95 9.73
N ASN A 322 -23.00 -1.00 10.63
CA ASN A 322 -22.78 -1.20 12.07
C ASN A 322 -21.66 -2.21 12.39
N THR A 323 -20.65 -2.30 11.52
CA THR A 323 -19.55 -3.26 11.67
C THR A 323 -18.21 -2.54 11.63
N THR A 324 -17.50 -2.54 12.75
CA THR A 324 -16.12 -2.07 12.84
C THR A 324 -15.12 -3.12 12.35
N ALA A 325 -13.97 -2.69 11.85
CA ALA A 325 -12.92 -3.63 11.39
C ALA A 325 -12.24 -4.37 12.55
N ILE A 326 -12.07 -3.70 13.69
CA ILE A 326 -11.58 -4.25 14.96
C ILE A 326 -12.73 -4.29 15.98
N ARG A 327 -12.57 -4.98 17.12
CA ARG A 327 -13.62 -5.00 18.15
C ARG A 327 -13.93 -3.59 18.64
N GLU A 328 -15.21 -3.30 18.83
CA GLU A 328 -15.72 -1.96 19.18
C GLU A 328 -14.98 -1.34 20.38
N TYR A 329 -14.79 -2.10 21.47
CA TYR A 329 -14.03 -1.62 22.63
C TYR A 329 -12.64 -1.06 22.28
N TYR A 330 -11.89 -1.77 21.43
CA TYR A 330 -10.57 -1.34 20.99
C TYR A 330 -10.64 -0.19 19.98
N ASN A 331 -11.68 -0.16 19.15
CA ASN A 331 -11.96 0.95 18.24
C ASN A 331 -12.13 2.25 19.03
N GLU A 332 -13.03 2.26 20.00
CA GLU A 332 -13.29 3.43 20.85
C GLU A 332 -12.02 3.88 21.58
N ARG A 333 -11.23 2.94 22.11
CA ARG A 333 -9.98 3.26 22.80
C ARG A 333 -8.96 3.92 21.87
N LEU A 334 -8.76 3.40 20.65
CA LEU A 334 -7.83 3.99 19.68
C LEU A 334 -8.32 5.34 19.16
N VAL A 335 -9.60 5.46 18.82
CA VAL A 335 -10.18 6.72 18.36
C VAL A 335 -9.98 7.82 19.41
N LYS A 336 -10.20 7.50 20.69
CA LYS A 336 -9.94 8.42 21.80
C LYS A 336 -8.47 8.82 21.92
N ILE A 337 -7.54 7.87 21.79
CA ILE A 337 -6.08 8.15 21.82
C ILE A 337 -5.70 9.06 20.63
N PHE A 338 -6.15 8.73 19.42
CA PHE A 338 -5.84 9.50 18.23
C PHE A 338 -6.45 10.91 18.28
N ARG A 339 -7.64 11.07 18.84
CA ARG A 339 -8.26 12.39 19.05
C ARG A 339 -7.42 13.24 20.02
N LYS A 340 -7.02 12.65 21.16
CA LYS A 340 -6.18 13.31 22.18
C LYS A 340 -4.83 13.79 21.63
N TYR A 341 -4.19 13.00 20.77
CA TYR A 341 -2.86 13.28 20.22
C TYR A 341 -2.86 13.75 18.77
N SER A 342 -4.00 14.23 18.28
CA SER A 342 -4.19 14.63 16.87
C SER A 342 -3.24 15.74 16.41
N SER A 343 -2.81 16.63 17.32
CA SER A 343 -1.83 17.69 17.02
C SER A 343 -0.42 17.18 16.67
N VAL A 344 -0.09 15.97 17.11
CA VAL A 344 1.20 15.29 16.88
C VAL A 344 1.12 14.37 15.67
N ILE A 345 -0.02 13.69 15.48
CA ILE A 345 -0.23 12.74 14.38
C ILE A 345 -0.49 13.49 13.08
N ALA A 346 0.45 13.40 12.12
CA ALA A 346 0.35 14.04 10.81
C ALA A 346 -0.37 13.19 9.75
N GLY A 347 -0.56 11.89 10.01
CA GLY A 347 -1.28 11.01 9.10
C GLY A 347 -1.30 9.56 9.57
N GLN A 348 -2.35 8.83 9.18
CA GLN A 348 -2.50 7.41 9.51
C GLN A 348 -2.75 6.55 8.28
N PHE A 349 -2.16 5.37 8.24
CA PHE A 349 -2.13 4.54 7.04
C PHE A 349 -2.50 3.08 7.33
N PHE A 350 -3.68 2.62 6.90
CA PHE A 350 -4.17 1.23 7.09
C PHE A 350 -4.43 0.37 5.83
N GLY A 351 -4.32 -0.95 5.94
CA GLY A 351 -4.47 -1.91 4.85
C GLY A 351 -5.76 -2.72 5.00
N HIS A 352 -5.63 -4.04 4.91
CA HIS A 352 -6.65 -5.05 5.23
C HIS A 352 -7.89 -5.10 4.31
N THR A 353 -8.58 -3.98 4.07
CA THR A 353 -9.88 -3.99 3.38
C THR A 353 -9.78 -4.31 1.88
N HIS A 354 -8.58 -4.22 1.31
CA HIS A 354 -8.32 -4.30 -0.13
C HIS A 354 -9.08 -3.23 -0.94
N ARG A 355 -9.43 -2.11 -0.32
CA ARG A 355 -10.18 -1.02 -0.94
C ARG A 355 -9.49 0.32 -0.75
N ASP A 356 -9.77 1.23 -1.68
CA ASP A 356 -9.32 2.61 -1.59
C ASP A 356 -10.34 3.42 -0.77
N SER A 357 -10.02 3.68 0.49
CA SER A 357 -10.89 4.48 1.35
C SER A 357 -10.08 5.53 2.11
N ILE A 358 -10.75 6.62 2.44
CA ILE A 358 -10.26 7.67 3.32
C ILE A 358 -11.17 7.74 4.53
N MET A 359 -10.63 8.18 5.66
CA MET A 359 -11.44 8.55 6.81
C MET A 359 -10.91 9.85 7.40
N VAL A 360 -11.79 10.64 7.98
CA VAL A 360 -11.46 11.88 8.68
C VAL A 360 -11.89 11.72 10.13
N LEU A 361 -10.93 11.84 11.04
CA LEU A 361 -11.22 11.86 12.46
C LEU A 361 -11.63 13.28 12.87
N LEU A 362 -12.81 13.39 13.48
CA LEU A 362 -13.30 14.62 14.09
C LEU A 362 -12.98 14.65 15.60
N ASP A 363 -12.76 15.84 16.16
CA ASP A 363 -12.73 16.08 17.60
C ASP A 363 -14.14 16.12 18.21
N GLU A 364 -14.22 16.43 19.52
CA GLU A 364 -15.50 16.47 20.24
C GLU A 364 -16.38 17.65 19.82
N GLU A 365 -15.79 18.67 19.19
CA GLU A 365 -16.46 19.84 18.61
C GLU A 365 -16.71 19.70 17.09
N GLU A 366 -16.65 18.47 16.57
CA GLU A 366 -16.84 18.12 15.15
C GLU A 366 -15.87 18.80 14.17
N LYS A 367 -14.69 19.23 14.64
CA LYS A 367 -13.64 19.76 13.76
C LYS A 367 -12.77 18.61 13.27
N PRO A 368 -12.40 18.62 11.98
CA PRO A 368 -11.53 17.59 11.45
C PRO A 368 -10.10 17.78 11.97
N VAL A 369 -9.54 16.74 12.60
CA VAL A 369 -8.24 16.79 13.28
C VAL A 369 -7.22 15.79 12.75
N ASN A 370 -7.64 14.74 12.05
CA ASN A 370 -6.71 13.72 11.54
C ASN A 370 -7.18 13.05 10.24
N SER A 371 -6.23 12.84 9.31
CA SER A 371 -6.46 12.16 8.02
C SER A 371 -5.99 10.71 8.06
N LEU A 372 -6.87 9.78 7.69
CA LEU A 372 -6.58 8.35 7.66
C LEU A 372 -6.78 7.80 6.24
N PHE A 373 -5.87 6.92 5.81
CA PHE A 373 -5.88 6.38 4.45
C PHE A 373 -5.78 4.86 4.43
N VAL A 374 -6.84 4.23 3.95
CA VAL A 374 -6.88 2.81 3.64
C VAL A 374 -6.46 2.60 2.19
N ALA A 375 -5.42 1.80 1.96
CA ALA A 375 -4.98 1.51 0.58
C ALA A 375 -5.47 0.16 0.08
N PRO A 376 -5.78 0.07 -1.22
CA PRO A 376 -6.13 -1.20 -1.83
C PRO A 376 -4.93 -2.15 -1.82
N ALA A 377 -5.22 -3.41 -2.14
CA ALA A 377 -4.21 -4.44 -2.17
C ALA A 377 -3.64 -4.65 -3.58
N VAL A 378 -2.44 -5.23 -3.64
CA VAL A 378 -1.89 -5.77 -4.88
C VAL A 378 -2.63 -7.05 -5.29
N THR A 379 -3.14 -7.81 -4.32
CA THR A 379 -3.98 -8.97 -4.63
C THR A 379 -5.35 -8.54 -5.14
N PRO A 380 -5.86 -9.18 -6.20
CA PRO A 380 -7.25 -9.05 -6.64
C PRO A 380 -8.14 -10.14 -6.00
N VAL A 381 -7.66 -10.81 -4.94
CA VAL A 381 -8.48 -11.77 -4.20
C VAL A 381 -9.58 -11.03 -3.46
N LYS A 382 -10.78 -11.61 -3.50
CA LYS A 382 -11.93 -11.15 -2.74
C LYS A 382 -12.43 -12.29 -1.87
N SER A 383 -13.04 -11.96 -0.74
CA SER A 383 -13.80 -12.96 0.01
C SER A 383 -14.97 -13.47 -0.82
N VAL A 384 -15.41 -14.71 -0.55
CA VAL A 384 -16.61 -15.28 -1.19
C VAL A 384 -17.85 -14.43 -0.89
N LEU A 385 -17.88 -13.79 0.28
CA LEU A 385 -18.97 -12.92 0.73
C LEU A 385 -18.97 -11.54 0.06
N GLN A 386 -17.85 -11.13 -0.56
CA GLN A 386 -17.77 -9.85 -1.26
C GLN A 386 -18.29 -10.00 -2.69
N THR A 387 -19.17 -9.11 -3.10
CA THR A 387 -19.66 -9.01 -4.49
C THR A 387 -18.53 -8.60 -5.44
N GLU A 388 -17.74 -7.62 -5.01
CA GLU A 388 -16.74 -6.94 -5.83
C GLU A 388 -15.31 -7.36 -5.45
N SER A 389 -14.40 -7.26 -6.43
CA SER A 389 -12.96 -7.30 -6.19
C SER A 389 -12.36 -5.91 -6.45
N ASN A 390 -11.03 -5.82 -6.37
CA ASN A 390 -10.22 -4.68 -6.78
C ASN A 390 -9.26 -5.09 -7.90
N ASN A 391 -8.84 -4.13 -8.71
CA ASN A 391 -7.58 -4.29 -9.44
C ASN A 391 -6.39 -4.20 -8.47
N PRO A 392 -5.24 -4.81 -8.81
CA PRO A 392 -3.99 -4.57 -8.10
C PRO A 392 -3.67 -3.08 -8.05
N GLY A 393 -3.47 -2.55 -6.84
CA GLY A 393 -3.21 -1.13 -6.61
C GLY A 393 -1.96 -0.88 -5.77
N VAL A 394 -1.25 0.21 -6.07
CA VAL A 394 -0.20 0.78 -5.23
C VAL A 394 -0.29 2.29 -5.24
N ARG A 395 0.17 2.96 -4.19
CA ARG A 395 0.10 4.42 -4.13
C ARG A 395 1.34 5.08 -3.60
N LEU A 396 1.44 6.35 -3.91
CA LEU A 396 2.51 7.23 -3.53
C LEU A 396 1.93 8.46 -2.84
N TYR A 397 2.48 8.84 -1.69
CA TYR A 397 2.11 10.09 -1.02
C TYR A 397 3.19 11.14 -1.23
N GLN A 398 2.76 12.38 -1.37
CA GLN A 398 3.59 13.56 -1.27
C GLN A 398 3.35 14.20 0.08
N TYR A 399 4.42 14.65 0.73
CA TYR A 399 4.35 15.31 2.02
C TYR A 399 5.27 16.53 2.06
N ASP A 400 4.95 17.49 2.92
CA ASP A 400 5.76 18.66 3.18
C ASP A 400 6.96 18.29 4.07
N ILE A 401 8.16 18.73 3.69
CA ILE A 401 9.39 18.34 4.39
C ILE A 401 9.58 19.06 5.73
N PHE A 402 8.84 20.14 5.98
CA PHE A 402 8.99 20.94 7.20
C PHE A 402 8.07 20.46 8.32
N ASP A 403 6.82 20.12 8.01
CA ASP A 403 5.80 19.75 9.01
C ASP A 403 5.18 18.36 8.81
N TYR A 404 5.61 17.65 7.77
CA TYR A 404 5.10 16.31 7.39
C TYR A 404 3.60 16.26 7.08
N SER A 405 2.96 17.40 6.82
CA SER A 405 1.59 17.43 6.32
C SER A 405 1.51 16.76 4.94
N LEU A 406 0.42 16.06 4.69
CA LEU A 406 0.22 15.33 3.44
C LEU A 406 -0.30 16.29 2.36
N LEU A 407 0.42 16.33 1.25
CA LEU A 407 0.15 17.24 0.13
C LEU A 407 -0.68 16.56 -0.96
N ASP A 408 -0.40 15.30 -1.27
CA ASP A 408 -1.09 14.61 -2.37
C ASP A 408 -1.00 13.08 -2.26
N LEU A 409 -1.88 12.38 -2.98
CA LEU A 409 -1.89 10.93 -3.12
C LEU A 409 -2.08 10.55 -4.58
N TRP A 410 -1.11 9.80 -5.11
CA TRP A 410 -1.13 9.27 -6.47
C TRP A 410 -1.40 7.78 -6.40
N GLN A 411 -2.56 7.37 -6.91
CA GLN A 411 -2.96 5.96 -6.95
C GLN A 411 -2.62 5.40 -8.32
N PHE A 412 -1.88 4.29 -8.34
CA PHE A 412 -1.57 3.52 -9.52
C PHE A 412 -2.27 2.18 -9.46
N TYR A 413 -2.59 1.64 -10.62
CA TYR A 413 -3.25 0.34 -10.71
C TYR A 413 -2.80 -0.43 -11.95
N LEU A 414 -3.03 -1.74 -11.90
CA LEU A 414 -2.92 -2.62 -13.04
C LEU A 414 -4.33 -3.06 -13.46
N ASP A 415 -4.77 -2.69 -14.66
CA ASP A 415 -5.98 -3.30 -15.23
C ASP A 415 -5.69 -4.78 -15.50
N LEU A 416 -6.14 -5.64 -14.59
CA LEU A 416 -5.81 -7.05 -14.61
C LEU A 416 -6.48 -7.77 -15.79
N ARG A 417 -7.61 -7.26 -16.29
CA ARG A 417 -8.29 -7.82 -17.47
C ARG A 417 -7.47 -7.51 -18.72
N ASP A 418 -7.03 -6.26 -18.88
CA ASP A 418 -6.15 -5.83 -19.98
C ASP A 418 -4.80 -6.56 -19.94
N ALA A 419 -4.19 -6.63 -18.75
CA ALA A 419 -2.89 -7.25 -18.55
C ALA A 419 -2.88 -8.75 -18.91
N ASN A 420 -3.93 -9.48 -18.55
CA ASN A 420 -4.06 -10.89 -18.91
C ASN A 420 -4.34 -11.10 -20.40
N LYS A 421 -5.13 -10.24 -21.04
CA LYS A 421 -5.40 -10.31 -22.49
C LYS A 421 -4.13 -10.06 -23.31
N LYS A 422 -3.31 -9.09 -22.90
CA LYS A 422 -2.08 -8.70 -23.60
C LYS A 422 -0.84 -9.46 -23.13
N ASN A 423 -0.94 -10.18 -22.02
CA ASN A 423 0.19 -10.78 -21.31
C ASN A 423 1.29 -9.75 -20.95
N GLU A 424 0.90 -8.51 -20.63
CA GLU A 424 1.80 -7.41 -20.29
C GLU A 424 1.34 -6.68 -19.03
N SER A 425 2.26 -6.37 -18.11
CA SER A 425 1.95 -5.72 -16.84
C SER A 425 2.09 -4.19 -16.92
N ASN A 426 1.19 -3.53 -17.65
CA ASN A 426 1.24 -2.07 -17.84
C ASN A 426 0.52 -1.34 -16.69
N TRP A 427 1.27 -1.04 -15.62
CA TRP A 427 0.82 -0.20 -14.51
C TRP A 427 0.54 1.23 -14.98
N LYS A 428 -0.59 1.81 -14.56
CA LYS A 428 -1.06 3.13 -14.98
C LYS A 428 -1.39 3.96 -13.76
N LEU A 429 -1.24 5.29 -13.88
CA LEU A 429 -1.83 6.22 -12.93
C LEU A 429 -3.35 6.09 -13.04
N GLU A 430 -4.01 5.77 -11.92
CA GLU A 430 -5.46 5.76 -11.82
C GLU A 430 -5.97 7.18 -11.64
N TYR A 431 -5.50 7.85 -10.58
CA TYR A 431 -5.89 9.21 -10.26
C TYR A 431 -4.85 9.91 -9.36
N ILE A 432 -4.98 11.24 -9.29
CA ILE A 432 -4.29 12.11 -8.34
C ILE A 432 -5.38 12.72 -7.46
N LEU A 433 -5.31 12.51 -6.15
CA LEU A 433 -6.43 12.78 -5.23
C LEU A 433 -6.86 14.26 -5.30
N THR A 434 -5.92 15.19 -5.12
CA THR A 434 -6.20 16.64 -5.16
C THR A 434 -6.87 17.06 -6.47
N LYS A 435 -6.35 16.59 -7.61
CA LYS A 435 -6.89 16.89 -8.95
C LYS A 435 -8.28 16.30 -9.17
N THR A 436 -8.50 15.05 -8.77
CA THR A 436 -9.76 14.35 -9.01
C THR A 436 -10.90 14.87 -8.15
N TYR A 437 -10.60 15.26 -6.90
CA TYR A 437 -11.60 15.72 -5.94
C TYR A 437 -11.64 17.24 -5.77
N GLY A 438 -10.80 17.99 -6.48
CA GLY A 438 -10.81 19.45 -6.46
C GLY A 438 -10.43 20.05 -5.11
N ILE A 439 -9.57 19.37 -4.35
CA ILE A 439 -9.07 19.82 -3.04
C ILE A 439 -7.59 20.20 -3.11
N GLU A 440 -7.15 21.06 -2.19
CA GLU A 440 -5.80 21.64 -2.23
C GLU A 440 -4.71 20.72 -1.70
N ASP A 441 -5.02 19.95 -0.65
CA ASP A 441 -4.11 19.03 0.01
C ASP A 441 -4.85 17.87 0.70
N LEU A 442 -4.14 17.07 1.50
CA LEU A 442 -4.67 15.91 2.21
C LEU A 442 -4.85 16.16 3.72
N LYS A 443 -4.88 17.44 4.12
CA LYS A 443 -5.15 17.81 5.52
C LYS A 443 -6.59 17.48 5.92
N PRO A 444 -6.87 17.35 7.22
CA PRO A 444 -8.18 16.93 7.70
C PRO A 444 -9.31 17.82 7.18
N GLU A 445 -9.10 19.14 7.10
CA GLU A 445 -10.07 20.11 6.62
C GLU A 445 -10.42 19.87 5.15
N SER A 446 -9.41 19.73 4.29
CA SER A 446 -9.58 19.45 2.86
C SER A 446 -10.34 18.14 2.61
N LEU A 447 -10.00 17.08 3.37
CA LEU A 447 -10.69 15.79 3.25
C LEU A 447 -12.12 15.83 3.79
N TYR A 448 -12.38 16.63 4.84
CA TYR A 448 -13.72 16.81 5.37
C TYR A 448 -14.63 17.56 4.38
N GLU A 449 -14.11 18.60 3.73
CA GLU A 449 -14.83 19.29 2.67
C GLU A 449 -15.08 18.38 1.46
N MET A 450 -14.11 17.52 1.09
CA MET A 450 -14.35 16.45 0.12
C MET A 450 -15.49 15.55 0.57
N ALA A 451 -15.49 15.05 1.81
CA ALA A 451 -16.54 14.17 2.34
C ALA A 451 -17.94 14.82 2.26
N LYS A 452 -18.06 16.11 2.55
CA LYS A 452 -19.31 16.87 2.37
C LYS A 452 -19.76 16.89 0.91
N GLN A 453 -18.84 17.12 -0.03
CA GLN A 453 -19.16 17.10 -1.47
C GLN A 453 -19.60 15.70 -1.96
N LEU A 454 -19.00 14.63 -1.44
CA LEU A 454 -19.43 13.25 -1.72
C LEU A 454 -20.86 13.00 -1.20
N SER A 455 -21.21 13.62 -0.08
CA SER A 455 -22.48 13.41 0.60
C SER A 455 -23.68 14.04 -0.13
N MET A 456 -23.44 15.05 -0.98
CA MET A 456 -24.50 15.74 -1.74
C MET A 456 -25.41 14.77 -2.53
N PRO A 457 -26.74 14.98 -2.57
CA PRO A 457 -27.65 14.18 -3.38
C PRO A 457 -27.20 14.12 -4.85
N HIS A 458 -27.27 12.94 -5.47
CA HIS A 458 -26.82 12.70 -6.86
C HIS A 458 -25.37 13.15 -7.18
N SER A 459 -24.48 13.16 -6.19
CA SER A 459 -23.07 13.52 -6.38
C SER A 459 -22.36 12.63 -7.40
N THR A 460 -21.99 13.20 -8.55
CA THR A 460 -21.12 12.54 -9.54
C THR A 460 -19.71 12.30 -9.00
N LEU A 461 -19.29 13.11 -8.03
CA LEU A 461 -18.02 12.94 -7.34
C LEU A 461 -18.02 11.67 -6.48
N PHE A 462 -19.16 11.33 -5.88
CA PHE A 462 -19.34 10.07 -5.18
C PHE A 462 -19.25 8.86 -6.11
N GLU A 463 -19.85 8.92 -7.30
CA GLU A 463 -19.69 7.83 -8.30
C GLU A 463 -18.23 7.64 -8.70
N GLN A 464 -17.48 8.75 -8.89
CA GLN A 464 -16.04 8.68 -9.14
C GLN A 464 -15.27 8.12 -7.94
N TYR A 465 -15.64 8.50 -6.71
CA TYR A 465 -15.09 7.92 -5.48
C TYR A 465 -15.34 6.42 -5.40
N TYR A 466 -16.55 5.95 -5.67
CA TYR A 466 -16.87 4.53 -5.62
C TYR A 466 -16.15 3.72 -6.70
N SER A 467 -15.97 4.28 -7.91
CA SER A 467 -15.11 3.67 -8.94
C SER A 467 -13.66 3.52 -8.45
N ASN A 468 -13.13 4.51 -7.76
CA ASN A 468 -11.77 4.47 -7.20
C ASN A 468 -11.68 3.52 -5.99
N TYR A 469 -12.74 3.41 -5.19
CA TYR A 469 -12.84 2.51 -4.03
C TYR A 469 -12.57 1.05 -4.40
N ILE A 470 -13.04 0.62 -5.57
CA ILE A 470 -12.76 -0.71 -6.16
C ILE A 470 -11.58 -0.72 -7.14
N VAL A 471 -10.77 0.33 -7.17
CA VAL A 471 -9.58 0.47 -8.04
C VAL A 471 -9.94 0.28 -9.52
N SER A 472 -11.03 0.91 -9.94
CA SER A 472 -11.56 0.81 -11.31
C SER A 472 -11.77 -0.64 -11.77
N TYR A 473 -12.05 -1.55 -10.83
CA TYR A 473 -12.28 -2.98 -11.10
C TYR A 473 -13.31 -3.15 -12.20
N ASP A 474 -14.48 -2.54 -12.03
CA ASP A 474 -15.52 -2.49 -13.04
C ASP A 474 -16.30 -1.16 -12.98
N LYS A 475 -16.17 -0.36 -14.04
CA LYS A 475 -16.80 0.96 -14.14
C LYS A 475 -18.31 0.91 -14.39
N THR A 476 -18.90 -0.27 -14.54
CA THR A 476 -20.36 -0.43 -14.66
C THR A 476 -21.04 -0.59 -13.31
N ILE A 477 -20.27 -0.96 -12.28
CA ILE A 477 -20.79 -1.13 -10.92
C ILE A 477 -21.10 0.23 -10.32
N ARG A 478 -22.27 0.34 -9.69
CA ARG A 478 -22.76 1.53 -9.01
C ARG A 478 -23.04 1.18 -7.55
N CYS A 479 -22.91 2.17 -6.69
CA CYS A 479 -23.24 2.03 -5.27
C CYS A 479 -24.76 2.21 -5.12
N GLU A 480 -25.48 1.10 -5.23
CA GLU A 480 -26.94 1.06 -5.16
C GLU A 480 -27.45 0.98 -3.72
N GLU A 481 -28.69 1.42 -3.50
CA GLU A 481 -29.36 1.36 -2.20
C GLU A 481 -28.54 2.08 -1.10
N GLY A 482 -28.71 1.71 0.17
CA GLY A 482 -28.04 2.36 1.30
C GLY A 482 -26.50 2.23 1.35
N CYS A 483 -25.85 1.79 0.27
CA CYS A 483 -24.41 1.73 0.09
C CYS A 483 -23.75 3.11 0.30
N LYS A 484 -24.34 4.18 -0.28
CA LYS A 484 -23.77 5.53 -0.17
C LYS A 484 -23.73 5.98 1.28
N THR A 485 -24.80 5.76 2.03
CA THR A 485 -24.85 6.07 3.46
C THR A 485 -23.77 5.32 4.24
N CYS A 486 -23.55 4.03 3.96
CA CYS A 486 -22.49 3.26 4.62
C CYS A 486 -21.09 3.85 4.35
N GLN A 487 -20.82 4.21 3.09
CA GLN A 487 -19.56 4.83 2.69
C GLN A 487 -19.36 6.18 3.38
N ILE A 488 -20.33 7.09 3.26
CA ILE A 488 -20.27 8.45 3.80
C ILE A 488 -20.14 8.45 5.34
N CYS A 489 -20.92 7.60 6.02
CA CYS A 489 -20.84 7.51 7.48
C CYS A 489 -19.50 6.92 7.93
N ALA A 490 -18.97 5.89 7.24
CA ALA A 490 -17.67 5.32 7.56
C ALA A 490 -16.49 6.26 7.29
N ILE A 491 -16.62 7.19 6.32
CA ILE A 491 -15.61 8.20 6.03
C ILE A 491 -15.52 9.23 7.18
N GLN A 492 -16.66 9.66 7.73
CA GLN A 492 -16.72 10.81 8.65
C GLN A 492 -16.74 10.42 10.13
N TYR A 493 -17.24 9.23 10.46
CA TYR A 493 -17.58 8.87 11.83
C TYR A 493 -16.96 7.53 12.21
N LEU A 494 -15.95 7.61 13.07
CA LEU A 494 -15.10 6.47 13.44
C LEU A 494 -15.48 5.88 14.80
N ASP A 495 -16.27 6.57 15.62
CA ASP A 495 -16.80 6.08 16.89
C ASP A 495 -18.27 5.68 16.80
N TYR A 496 -18.71 4.87 17.77
CA TYR A 496 -20.04 4.27 17.79
C TYR A 496 -21.17 5.30 17.76
N SER A 497 -21.09 6.34 18.59
CA SER A 497 -22.19 7.31 18.74
C SER A 497 -22.40 8.05 17.42
N SER A 498 -21.35 8.68 16.90
CA SER A 498 -21.44 9.50 15.71
C SER A 498 -21.76 8.69 14.45
N TYR A 499 -21.25 7.46 14.33
CA TYR A 499 -21.59 6.59 13.20
C TYR A 499 -23.06 6.18 13.23
N THR A 500 -23.56 5.79 14.41
CA THR A 500 -24.97 5.39 14.59
C THR A 500 -25.91 6.55 14.27
N ASP A 501 -25.58 7.76 14.72
CA ASP A 501 -26.36 8.95 14.42
C ASP A 501 -26.41 9.24 12.91
N CYS A 502 -25.27 9.11 12.22
CA CYS A 502 -25.21 9.26 10.76
C CYS A 502 -26.06 8.22 10.01
N ILE A 503 -25.99 6.96 10.42
CA ILE A 503 -26.78 5.87 9.82
C ILE A 503 -28.28 6.11 10.02
N ASN A 504 -28.70 6.57 11.21
CA ASN A 504 -30.10 6.86 11.49
C ASN A 504 -30.65 8.06 10.69
N GLN A 505 -29.77 8.93 10.19
CA GLN A 505 -30.12 10.04 9.30
C GLN A 505 -30.16 9.63 7.82
N GLU A 506 -30.24 8.34 7.48
CA GLU A 506 -30.23 7.79 6.10
C GLU A 506 -31.15 8.53 5.10
N ALA A 507 -32.28 9.07 5.57
CA ALA A 507 -33.22 9.83 4.75
C ALA A 507 -32.63 11.14 4.17
N VAL A 508 -31.57 11.70 4.75
CA VAL A 508 -30.90 12.94 4.30
C VAL A 508 -30.04 12.72 3.05
N TRP A 509 -29.65 11.47 2.77
CA TRP A 509 -28.66 11.13 1.75
C TRP A 509 -29.23 10.44 0.50
N ARG A 510 -30.54 10.14 0.52
CA ARG A 510 -31.32 9.69 -0.65
C ARG A 510 -31.65 10.89 -1.52
#